data_AF-A0A5N8YY60-F1
#
_entry.id   AF-A0A5N8YY60-F1
#
_cell.length_a   1.000
_cell.length_b   1.000
_cell.length_c   1.000
_cell.angle_alpha   90.00
_cell.angle_beta   90.00
_cell.angle_gamma   90.00
#
_symmetry.space_group_name_H-M   'P 1'
#
loop_
_entity.id
_entity.type
_entity.pdbx_description
1 polymer ?
#
loop_
_entity_poly.entity_id
_entity_poly.type
_entity_poly.pdbx_seq_one_letter_code
_entity_poly.pdbx_strand_id
1 'polypeptide(L)'
;MPGQTPSDAQRPIKITVTDGGPYMVEAGIPIYDHEGNTITATGVYLMCRCGGSKSKPFCDGTHRSNNFNGQEFASKDTAAERRDTYIGDGRDNL
;
A
#
# COMPACT_ATOMS: atom_id res chain seq x y z
N MET A 1 -33.10 11.92 -16.67
CA MET A 1 -32.88 10.51 -16.29
C MET A 1 -31.92 10.49 -15.11
N PRO A 2 -32.33 10.12 -13.89
CA PRO A 2 -31.38 9.93 -12.81
C PRO A 2 -30.52 8.70 -13.14
N GLY A 3 -29.22 8.93 -13.34
CA GLY A 3 -28.24 7.90 -13.66
C GLY A 3 -28.12 6.91 -12.50
N GLN A 4 -28.30 5.62 -12.80
CA GLN A 4 -28.16 4.54 -11.84
C GLN A 4 -26.73 4.51 -11.31
N THR A 5 -26.56 4.68 -10.00
CA THR A 5 -25.29 4.45 -9.32
C THR A 5 -24.92 2.97 -9.49
N PRO A 6 -23.69 2.62 -9.93
CA PRO A 6 -23.31 1.22 -10.08
C PRO A 6 -23.40 0.52 -8.73
N SER A 7 -24.05 -0.66 -8.72
CA SER A 7 -24.12 -1.54 -7.56
C SER A 7 -22.71 -1.88 -7.05
N ASP A 8 -22.57 -2.08 -5.74
CA ASP A 8 -21.28 -2.39 -5.09
C ASP A 8 -20.61 -3.66 -5.65
N ALA A 9 -21.36 -4.54 -6.34
CA ALA A 9 -20.87 -5.78 -6.93
C ALA A 9 -19.99 -5.60 -8.20
N GLN A 10 -19.91 -4.40 -8.77
CA GLN A 10 -19.20 -4.16 -10.05
C GLN A 10 -18.10 -3.11 -9.98
N ARG A 11 -17.73 -2.63 -8.78
CA ARG A 11 -16.59 -1.72 -8.67
C ARG A 11 -15.28 -2.51 -8.75
N PRO A 12 -14.32 -2.09 -9.58
CA PRO A 12 -13.03 -2.74 -9.60
C PRO A 12 -12.38 -2.60 -8.22
N ILE A 13 -11.81 -3.70 -7.73
CA ILE A 13 -10.95 -3.68 -6.55
C ILE A 13 -9.77 -2.78 -6.88
N LYS A 14 -9.63 -1.66 -6.16
CA LYS A 14 -8.66 -0.62 -6.51
C LYS A 14 -7.99 -0.08 -5.27
N ILE A 15 -6.67 -0.10 -5.28
CA ILE A 15 -5.83 0.54 -4.27
C ILE A 15 -5.08 1.67 -4.96
N THR A 16 -5.26 2.89 -4.46
CA THR A 16 -4.60 4.09 -5.00
C THR A 16 -3.55 4.57 -4.01
N VAL A 17 -2.31 4.72 -4.47
CA VAL A 17 -1.26 5.41 -3.70
C VAL A 17 -1.45 6.91 -3.90
N THR A 18 -1.91 7.61 -2.87
CA THR A 18 -2.09 9.06 -2.96
C THR A 18 -0.75 9.79 -2.80
N ASP A 19 -0.55 10.86 -3.57
CA ASP A 19 0.66 11.68 -3.49
C ASP A 19 0.82 12.26 -2.07
N GLY A 20 2.00 12.08 -1.46
CA GLY A 20 2.27 12.44 -0.07
C GLY A 20 1.32 11.85 0.98
N GLY A 21 0.47 10.88 0.63
CA GLY A 21 -0.67 10.48 1.44
C GLY A 21 -0.82 8.98 1.66
N PRO A 22 -1.95 8.56 2.28
CA PRO A 22 -2.26 7.16 2.56
C PRO A 22 -2.53 6.32 1.30
N TYR A 23 -2.66 5.01 1.47
CA TYR A 23 -3.30 4.16 0.47
C TYR A 23 -4.82 4.32 0.59
N MET A 24 -5.48 4.64 -0.52
CA MET A 24 -6.95 4.65 -0.59
C MET A 24 -7.41 3.32 -1.16
N VAL A 25 -8.14 2.56 -0.37
CA VAL A 25 -8.68 1.25 -0.76
C VAL A 25 -10.15 1.41 -1.11
N GLU A 26 -10.49 1.15 -2.35
CA GLU A 26 -11.84 1.16 -2.91
C GLU A 26 -12.32 -0.29 -3.07
N ALA A 27 -13.58 -0.52 -2.69
CA ALA A 27 -14.23 -1.83 -2.55
C ALA A 27 -13.90 -2.55 -1.23
N GLY A 28 -14.85 -3.36 -0.75
CA GLY A 28 -14.87 -4.01 0.56
C GLY A 28 -13.85 -5.12 0.75
N ILE A 29 -12.57 -4.82 0.51
CA ILE A 29 -11.46 -5.72 0.79
C ILE A 29 -11.39 -5.92 2.31
N PRO A 30 -11.54 -7.15 2.82
CA PRO A 30 -11.37 -7.42 4.24
C PRO A 30 -9.90 -7.25 4.62
N ILE A 31 -9.66 -6.69 5.80
CA ILE A 31 -8.32 -6.56 6.37
C ILE A 31 -8.18 -7.61 7.47
N TYR A 32 -7.05 -8.32 7.46
CA TYR A 32 -6.68 -9.26 8.51
C TYR A 32 -5.38 -8.82 9.18
N ASP A 33 -5.27 -9.06 10.48
CA ASP A 33 -3.99 -8.96 11.19
C ASP A 33 -3.14 -10.23 11.02
N HIS A 34 -1.96 -10.25 11.63
CA HIS A 34 -1.05 -11.39 11.57
C HIS A 34 -1.55 -12.68 12.25
N GLU A 35 -2.58 -12.58 13.09
CA GLU A 35 -3.23 -13.72 13.76
C GLU A 35 -4.46 -14.21 12.96
N GLY A 36 -4.84 -13.49 11.90
CA GLY A 36 -6.01 -13.77 11.08
C GLY A 36 -7.31 -13.15 11.59
N ASN A 37 -7.26 -12.25 12.59
CA ASN A 37 -8.44 -11.54 13.05
C ASN A 37 -8.85 -10.49 12.02
N THR A 38 -10.16 -10.32 11.83
CA THR A 38 -10.69 -9.30 10.91
C THR A 38 -10.64 -7.92 11.55
N ILE A 39 -10.12 -6.94 10.83
CA ILE A 39 -10.17 -5.52 11.19
C ILE A 39 -11.36 -4.88 10.46
N THR A 40 -12.28 -4.28 11.21
CA THR A 40 -13.48 -3.65 10.65
C THR A 40 -13.11 -2.47 9.76
N ALA A 41 -13.42 -2.58 8.47
CA ALA A 41 -13.38 -1.49 7.51
C ALA A 41 -14.61 -1.62 6.59
N THR A 42 -15.35 -0.53 6.40
CA THR A 42 -16.54 -0.52 5.55
C THR A 42 -16.38 0.53 4.45
N GLY A 43 -16.80 0.18 3.23
CA GLY A 43 -16.70 1.08 2.09
C GLY A 43 -15.26 1.42 1.70
N VAL A 44 -14.99 2.70 1.47
CA VAL A 44 -13.65 3.21 1.14
C VAL A 44 -12.92 3.57 2.43
N TYR A 45 -11.70 3.07 2.58
CA TYR A 45 -10.87 3.35 3.76
C TYR A 45 -9.45 3.74 3.39
N LEU A 46 -8.78 4.44 4.31
CA LEU A 46 -7.44 4.99 4.12
C LEU A 46 -6.44 4.26 5.02
N MET A 47 -5.46 3.58 4.43
CA MET A 47 -4.39 2.90 5.18
C MET A 47 -3.15 3.79 5.31
N CYS A 48 -2.55 3.76 6.50
CA CYS A 48 -1.35 4.52 6.82
C CYS A 48 -0.17 4.06 5.95
N ARG A 49 0.42 5.01 5.22
CA ARG A 49 1.67 4.81 4.47
C ARG A 49 2.87 5.49 5.13
N CYS A 50 2.64 6.53 5.94
CA CYS A 50 3.70 7.37 6.52
C CYS A 50 4.34 6.82 7.81
N GLY A 51 3.84 5.71 8.36
CA GLY A 51 4.30 5.13 9.64
C GLY A 51 3.90 5.89 10.92
N GLY A 52 3.49 7.16 10.80
CA GLY A 52 3.24 8.04 11.95
C GLY A 52 1.88 7.89 12.64
N SER A 53 0.91 7.20 12.03
CA SER A 53 -0.45 7.15 12.59
C SER A 53 -0.50 6.46 13.96
N LYS A 54 -1.35 6.96 14.85
CA LYS A 54 -1.71 6.37 16.14
C LYS A 54 -2.88 5.38 16.03
N SER A 55 -3.62 5.39 14.93
CA SER A 55 -4.76 4.50 14.65
C SER A 55 -4.41 3.45 13.58
N LYS A 56 -3.20 2.88 13.63
CA LYS A 56 -2.77 1.85 12.66
C LYS A 56 -3.78 0.68 12.65
N PRO A 57 -4.07 0.09 11.48
CA PRO A 57 -3.45 0.32 10.17
C PRO A 57 -3.98 1.55 9.40
N PHE A 58 -4.94 2.28 9.96
CA PHE A 58 -5.61 3.39 9.28
C PHE A 58 -4.83 4.70 9.34
N CYS A 59 -5.14 5.61 8.44
CA CYS A 59 -4.59 6.96 8.43
C CYS A 59 -5.42 7.92 9.30
N ASP A 60 -4.78 8.58 10.25
CA ASP A 60 -5.37 9.65 11.10
C ASP A 60 -4.98 11.07 10.69
N GLY A 61 -4.27 11.22 9.56
CA GLY A 61 -3.79 12.51 9.07
C GLY A 61 -2.39 12.91 9.54
N THR A 62 -1.72 12.10 10.37
CA THR A 62 -0.34 12.39 10.85
C THR A 62 0.66 12.61 9.71
N HIS A 63 0.40 12.06 8.51
CA HIS A 63 1.24 12.29 7.31
C HIS A 63 1.42 13.78 6.97
N ARG A 64 0.45 14.64 7.31
CA ARG A 64 0.54 16.09 7.10
C ARG A 64 1.48 16.77 8.09
N SER A 65 1.55 16.25 9.32
CA SER A 65 2.35 16.85 10.40
C SER A 65 3.79 16.34 10.42
N ASN A 66 4.05 15.14 9.88
CA ASN A 66 5.39 14.56 9.84
C ASN A 66 6.13 14.77 8.50
N ASN A 67 5.61 15.64 7.63
CA ASN A 67 6.19 15.98 6.32
C ASN A 67 6.46 14.75 5.44
N PHE A 68 5.59 13.75 5.48
CA PHE A 68 5.70 12.59 4.61
C PHE A 68 5.52 13.01 3.15
N ASN A 69 6.58 12.89 2.35
CA ASN A 69 6.57 13.29 0.94
C ASN A 69 6.17 12.15 -0.01
N GLY A 70 6.13 10.91 0.48
CA GLY A 70 5.66 9.74 -0.26
C GLY A 70 6.39 9.44 -1.56
N GLN A 71 7.58 10.02 -1.76
CA GLN A 71 8.38 9.87 -2.99
C GLN A 71 8.80 8.41 -3.16
N GLU A 72 8.54 7.87 -4.35
CA GLU A 72 8.96 6.53 -4.74
C GLU A 72 10.41 6.60 -5.23
N PHE A 73 11.34 6.19 -4.37
CA PHE A 73 12.76 6.06 -4.74
C PHE A 73 13.08 4.70 -5.37
N ALA A 74 12.08 3.81 -5.48
CA ALA A 74 12.27 2.54 -6.14
C ALA A 74 12.63 2.80 -7.60
N SER A 75 13.76 2.23 -8.03
CA SER A 75 14.13 2.27 -9.43
C SER A 75 13.03 1.58 -10.26
N LYS A 76 12.67 2.21 -11.38
CA LYS A 76 11.74 1.66 -12.37
C LYS A 76 12.43 0.66 -13.31
N ASP A 77 13.73 0.47 -13.15
CA ASP A 77 14.50 -0.50 -13.90
C ASP A 77 13.91 -1.89 -13.63
N THR A 78 13.83 -2.66 -14.69
CA THR A 78 13.35 -4.03 -14.65
C THR A 78 14.20 -4.86 -13.70
N ALA A 79 13.63 -5.94 -13.19
CA ALA A 79 14.39 -6.91 -12.41
C ALA A 79 15.62 -7.42 -13.16
N ALA A 80 15.58 -7.46 -14.49
CA ALA A 80 16.73 -7.85 -15.30
C ALA A 80 17.89 -6.85 -15.21
N GLU A 81 17.60 -5.55 -15.16
CA GLU A 81 18.56 -4.44 -15.17
C GLU A 81 19.18 -4.18 -13.78
N ARG A 82 18.46 -4.48 -12.69
CA ARG A 82 18.95 -4.32 -11.31
C ARG A 82 19.69 -5.53 -10.74
N ARG A 83 20.04 -6.50 -11.59
CA ARG A 83 20.78 -7.70 -11.15
C ARG A 83 22.27 -7.39 -11.05
N ASP A 84 22.75 -7.34 -9.82
CA ASP A 84 24.18 -7.43 -9.57
C ASP A 84 24.64 -8.87 -9.79
N THR A 85 25.69 -9.04 -10.61
CA THR A 85 26.35 -10.34 -10.74
C THR A 85 27.37 -10.44 -9.62
N TYR A 86 27.04 -11.19 -8.57
CA TYR A 86 28.00 -11.53 -7.53
C TYR A 86 28.94 -12.62 -8.07
N ILE A 87 30.21 -12.27 -8.31
CA ILE A 87 31.26 -13.24 -8.60
C ILE A 87 31.78 -13.75 -7.26
N GLY A 88 31.41 -14.99 -6.91
CA GLY A 88 31.98 -15.66 -5.73
C GLY A 88 33.49 -15.83 -5.89
N ASP A 89 34.25 -15.61 -4.82
CA ASP A 89 35.72 -15.66 -4.86
C ASP A 89 36.31 -17.09 -4.91
N GLY A 90 35.47 -18.11 -5.10
CA GLY A 90 35.89 -19.50 -5.26
C GLY A 90 36.56 -20.11 -4.02
N ARG A 91 36.35 -19.56 -2.81
CA ARG A 91 36.86 -20.14 -1.56
C ARG A 91 35.96 -21.19 -0.91
N ASP A 92 35.08 -21.79 -1.68
CA ASP A 92 34.26 -22.95 -1.36
C ASP A 92 35.06 -24.27 -1.52
N ASN A 93 36.16 -24.38 -0.78
CA ASN A 93 36.94 -25.61 -0.58
C ASN A 93 37.22 -25.84 0.92
N LEU A 94 36.17 -25.83 1.75
CA LEU A 94 36.18 -26.36 3.12
C LEU A 94 35.13 -27.47 3.26
#